data_AF-A0AAW1SM63-F1
#
_entry.id   AF-A0AAW1SM63-F1
#
_cell.length_a   1.000
_cell.length_b   1.000
_cell.length_c   1.000
_cell.angle_alpha   90.00
_cell.angle_beta   90.00
_cell.angle_gamma   90.00
#
_symmetry.space_group_name_H-M   'P 1'
#
loop_
_entity.id
_entity.type
_entity.pdbx_description
1 polymer ?
#
loop_
_entity_poly.entity_id
_entity_poly.type
_entity_poly.pdbx_seq_one_letter_code
_entity_poly.pdbx_strand_id
1 'polypeptide(L)'
;MLPSRRARGGSSGFPAISPPLTVLLVVCFLTIFTLGRWSAHYGSKIESFSAGPQAQPFQELAKIDAKAGKTLVTYIFSDTDAEYINNLKFFVRWGVRENDGADYIFVLQLADRHRPGNDYPNLPTLPGNARYIYHLNECYDWGTFGWLLRSGEIRLQRYKYFILMNSSVRGPFIPPYVPAGVPWHRLLTQKLTPDVKLVGPTINCEGSPFQGNVQAEWRKNPHVQSFVLATDQEGLDILIQDTNVLSCWSDRWDAIWYAELGSSWAVLNAGFNIDCMISRYQGLDWRDEHNWGCNAGVNPTADYNFDGITLGPYDLLFVKFKDTLLHSMSKSPEIALRYGSWMESQAFSSRDVTANDYVSNKTKYTQPHISSMLVRGNSCFDFDHYRGRNADLAGMTNPQAWEHFVLAGQFESRPFRFTCEQPPITNLETVKLGL
;
A
#
# COMPACT_ATOMS: atom_id res chain seq x y z
N MET A 1 -1.86 52.89 -42.92
CA MET A 1 -1.27 54.14 -42.39
C MET A 1 -0.01 53.80 -41.60
N LEU A 2 1.15 54.02 -42.21
CA LEU A 2 2.43 54.31 -41.53
C LEU A 2 2.32 55.70 -40.86
N PRO A 3 3.12 56.08 -39.84
CA PRO A 3 4.60 56.03 -39.85
C PRO A 3 5.22 55.48 -38.54
N SER A 4 6.38 54.82 -38.52
CA SER A 4 7.76 55.25 -38.82
C SER A 4 8.31 56.35 -37.90
N ARG A 5 9.30 56.01 -37.04
CA ARG A 5 10.61 56.68 -36.99
C ARG A 5 11.64 55.91 -36.14
N ARG A 6 12.70 55.46 -36.83
CA ARG A 6 14.05 55.15 -36.32
C ARG A 6 14.74 56.44 -35.84
N ALA A 7 15.72 56.34 -34.93
CA ALA A 7 17.16 56.47 -35.26
C ALA A 7 18.09 56.68 -34.05
N ARG A 8 19.19 55.89 -34.07
CA ARG A 8 20.61 56.23 -33.74
C ARG A 8 20.91 56.63 -32.29
N GLY A 9 21.97 56.17 -31.62
CA GLY A 9 23.27 55.66 -32.04
C GLY A 9 24.32 56.30 -31.10
N GLY A 10 25.34 55.57 -30.65
CA GLY A 10 26.39 56.17 -29.81
C GLY A 10 27.31 55.16 -29.13
N SER A 11 28.48 54.98 -29.73
CA SER A 11 29.64 54.21 -29.26
C SER A 11 30.51 54.99 -28.27
N SER A 12 31.13 54.30 -27.30
CA SER A 12 32.45 54.56 -26.66
C SER A 12 32.44 53.85 -25.30
N GLY A 13 33.48 53.20 -24.78
CA GLY A 13 34.85 52.94 -25.16
C GLY A 13 35.44 52.05 -24.05
N PHE A 14 36.35 51.13 -24.40
CA PHE A 14 37.19 50.44 -23.42
C PHE A 14 38.21 51.43 -22.81
N PRO A 15 38.76 51.12 -21.63
CA PRO A 15 40.17 50.76 -21.68
C PRO A 15 40.48 49.46 -20.93
N ALA A 16 41.37 48.70 -21.55
CA ALA A 16 42.09 47.58 -20.97
C ALA A 16 43.17 48.09 -20.00
N ILE A 17 43.31 47.41 -18.86
CA ILE A 17 44.55 47.39 -18.07
C ILE A 17 44.76 45.95 -17.60
N SER A 18 45.76 45.28 -18.17
CA SER A 18 46.44 44.10 -17.63
C SER A 18 47.66 44.58 -16.81
N PRO A 19 48.10 43.85 -15.76
CA PRO A 19 49.20 42.88 -15.92
C PRO A 19 49.12 41.70 -14.90
N PRO A 20 50.16 40.85 -14.72
CA PRO A 20 50.55 39.77 -15.63
C PRO A 20 50.45 38.37 -14.99
N LEU A 21 50.25 37.37 -15.85
CA LEU A 21 50.42 35.95 -15.56
C LEU A 21 51.92 35.63 -15.38
N THR A 22 52.36 35.45 -14.14
CA THR A 22 53.51 34.59 -13.80
C THR A 22 53.50 34.36 -12.29
N VAL A 23 53.38 33.10 -11.85
CA VAL A 23 53.82 32.51 -10.54
C VAL A 23 52.90 31.36 -10.05
N LEU A 24 51.70 31.14 -10.59
CA LEU A 24 50.75 30.12 -10.06
C LEU A 24 50.78 28.76 -10.79
N LEU A 25 51.95 28.27 -11.20
CA LEU A 25 52.13 26.93 -11.79
C LEU A 25 53.16 26.04 -11.07
N VAL A 26 53.66 26.46 -9.90
CA VAL A 26 54.66 25.68 -9.12
C VAL A 26 54.12 25.23 -7.74
N VAL A 27 52.93 25.65 -7.32
CA VAL A 27 52.36 25.28 -6.00
C VAL A 27 51.35 24.11 -6.06
N CYS A 28 50.82 23.75 -7.24
CA CYS A 28 49.87 22.63 -7.37
C CYS A 28 50.50 21.23 -7.45
N PHE A 29 51.82 21.11 -7.59
CA PHE A 29 52.50 19.79 -7.68
C PHE A 29 53.12 19.30 -6.36
N LEU A 30 53.09 20.10 -5.28
CA LEU A 30 53.71 19.74 -3.98
C LEU A 30 52.71 19.45 -2.85
N THR A 31 51.40 19.55 -3.07
CA THR A 31 50.37 19.13 -2.09
C THR A 31 49.77 17.76 -2.38
N ILE A 32 50.06 17.14 -3.53
CA ILE A 32 49.55 15.81 -3.90
C ILE A 32 50.41 14.67 -3.32
N PHE A 33 51.63 14.94 -2.81
CA PHE A 33 52.53 13.90 -2.28
C PHE A 33 52.64 13.83 -0.74
N THR A 34 51.95 14.69 0.02
CA THR A 34 51.99 14.67 1.50
C THR A 34 50.68 14.29 2.20
N LEU A 35 49.60 14.01 1.45
CA LEU A 35 48.37 13.39 1.99
C LEU A 35 48.19 11.92 1.59
N GLY A 36 49.13 11.35 0.82
CA GLY A 36 49.13 9.94 0.40
C GLY A 36 49.80 8.96 1.37
N ARG A 37 50.20 9.39 2.58
CA ARG A 37 50.96 8.57 3.52
C ARG A 37 50.52 8.72 4.98
N TRP A 38 49.25 8.94 5.27
CA TRP A 38 48.73 8.92 6.66
C TRP A 38 47.30 8.37 6.73
N SER A 39 47.07 7.19 6.15
CA SER A 39 45.84 6.40 6.40
C SER A 39 46.09 4.89 6.40
N ALA A 40 47.32 4.49 6.73
CA ALA A 40 47.70 3.08 6.91
C ALA A 40 48.06 2.81 8.38
N HIS A 41 47.08 2.94 9.28
CA HIS A 41 47.09 2.26 10.60
C HIS A 41 45.78 2.49 11.38
N TYR A 42 44.64 2.09 10.81
CA TYR A 42 43.47 1.66 11.59
C TYR A 42 42.69 0.68 10.70
N GLY A 43 43.10 -0.60 10.77
CA GLY A 43 42.37 -1.69 10.13
C GLY A 43 41.10 -1.98 10.93
N SER A 44 39.99 -1.34 10.58
CA SER A 44 38.67 -1.93 10.78
C SER A 44 38.41 -2.86 9.60
N LYS A 45 38.07 -4.12 9.88
CA LYS A 45 37.50 -5.04 8.90
C LYS A 45 36.17 -4.45 8.43
N ILE A 46 36.19 -3.66 7.36
CA ILE A 46 35.03 -3.48 6.51
C ILE A 46 35.18 -4.54 5.44
N GLU A 47 34.46 -5.65 5.61
CA GLU A 47 34.21 -6.55 4.49
C GLU A 47 33.60 -5.71 3.38
N SER A 48 34.32 -5.62 2.26
CA SER A 48 33.75 -5.09 1.03
C SER A 48 32.58 -5.98 0.68
N PHE A 49 31.36 -5.53 0.96
CA PHE A 49 30.18 -6.05 0.29
C PHE A 49 30.43 -5.84 -1.19
N SER A 50 30.81 -6.92 -1.89
CA SER A 50 30.73 -6.92 -3.34
C SER A 50 29.27 -6.65 -3.64
N ALA A 51 28.98 -5.51 -4.25
CA ALA A 51 27.69 -5.32 -4.88
C ALA A 51 27.54 -6.47 -5.89
N GLY A 52 26.77 -7.49 -5.50
CA GLY A 52 26.21 -8.45 -6.45
C GLY A 52 25.47 -7.68 -7.53
N PRO A 53 25.28 -8.26 -8.73
CA PRO A 53 24.87 -7.52 -9.92
C PRO A 53 23.61 -6.68 -9.66
N GLN A 54 23.83 -5.38 -9.40
CA GLN A 54 22.80 -4.37 -9.24
C GLN A 54 22.44 -3.84 -10.62
N ALA A 55 21.56 -4.58 -11.28
CA ALA A 55 20.64 -4.14 -12.34
C ALA A 55 19.97 -5.43 -12.83
N GLN A 56 18.64 -5.41 -13.04
CA GLN A 56 17.80 -6.33 -13.85
C GLN A 56 16.39 -6.70 -13.29
N PRO A 57 15.88 -6.31 -12.09
CA PRO A 57 14.53 -6.74 -11.68
C PRO A 57 13.41 -6.36 -12.68
N PHE A 58 13.49 -5.17 -13.26
CA PHE A 58 12.45 -4.63 -14.13
C PHE A 58 12.53 -5.12 -15.59
N GLN A 59 13.71 -5.54 -16.06
CA GLN A 59 13.84 -6.13 -17.40
C GLN A 59 13.41 -7.61 -17.42
N GLU A 60 13.48 -8.31 -16.28
CA GLU A 60 12.90 -9.65 -16.14
C GLU A 60 11.37 -9.60 -16.14
N LEU A 61 10.74 -8.65 -15.44
CA LEU A 61 9.27 -8.49 -15.42
C LEU A 61 8.64 -8.40 -16.82
N ALA A 62 9.27 -7.68 -17.75
CA ALA A 62 8.80 -7.57 -19.13
C ALA A 62 9.06 -8.83 -19.99
N LYS A 63 10.09 -9.63 -19.66
CA LYS A 63 10.41 -10.90 -20.35
C LYS A 63 9.59 -12.08 -19.80
N ILE A 64 9.11 -11.99 -18.56
CA ILE A 64 8.23 -12.98 -17.91
C ILE A 64 6.88 -13.09 -18.62
N ASP A 65 6.41 -12.02 -19.28
CA ASP A 65 5.06 -11.90 -19.83
C ASP A 65 4.71 -12.98 -20.89
N ALA A 66 5.68 -13.36 -21.73
CA ALA A 66 5.44 -14.32 -22.83
C ALA A 66 5.42 -15.81 -22.41
N LYS A 67 5.98 -16.17 -21.24
CA LYS A 67 6.10 -17.58 -20.77
C LYS A 67 5.10 -17.94 -19.67
N ALA A 68 4.47 -16.96 -19.06
CA ALA A 68 3.68 -17.18 -17.87
C ALA A 68 2.26 -17.65 -18.26
N GLY A 69 1.84 -18.81 -17.76
CA GLY A 69 0.54 -19.41 -18.09
C GLY A 69 -0.65 -18.51 -17.77
N LYS A 70 -1.82 -18.88 -18.31
CA LYS A 70 -3.06 -18.09 -18.19
C LYS A 70 -3.56 -18.02 -16.75
N THR A 71 -4.08 -16.87 -16.33
CA THR A 71 -4.65 -16.65 -15.00
C THR A 71 -6.19 -16.66 -15.06
N LEU A 72 -6.85 -17.32 -14.13
CA LEU A 72 -8.29 -17.12 -13.88
C LEU A 72 -8.44 -16.14 -12.73
N VAL A 73 -9.15 -15.04 -12.93
CA VAL A 73 -9.52 -14.11 -11.86
C VAL A 73 -11.00 -14.26 -11.56
N THR A 74 -11.33 -14.70 -10.35
CA THR A 74 -12.70 -14.80 -9.85
C THR A 74 -12.96 -13.66 -8.88
N TYR A 75 -13.94 -12.82 -9.21
CA TYR A 75 -14.39 -11.70 -8.38
C TYR A 75 -15.79 -11.99 -7.86
N ILE A 76 -15.94 -12.12 -6.55
CA ILE A 76 -17.24 -12.25 -5.89
C ILE A 76 -17.78 -10.87 -5.56
N PHE A 77 -19.00 -10.61 -5.98
CA PHE A 77 -19.70 -9.37 -5.74
C PHE A 77 -21.01 -9.63 -5.00
N SER A 78 -21.21 -8.91 -3.90
CA SER A 78 -22.46 -8.85 -3.15
C SER A 78 -22.91 -7.40 -3.00
N ASP A 79 -24.22 -7.16 -2.85
CA ASP A 79 -24.76 -5.80 -2.65
C ASP A 79 -24.90 -5.44 -1.16
N THR A 80 -23.91 -5.78 -0.34
CA THR A 80 -24.04 -5.67 1.12
C THR A 80 -23.38 -4.42 1.70
N ASP A 81 -22.72 -3.61 0.87
CA ASP A 81 -22.03 -2.37 1.28
C ASP A 81 -22.10 -1.36 0.12
N ALA A 82 -22.35 -0.09 0.44
CA ALA A 82 -22.56 0.96 -0.55
C ALA A 82 -21.34 1.17 -1.46
N GLU A 83 -20.13 0.83 -1.01
CA GLU A 83 -18.91 0.99 -1.81
C GLU A 83 -18.61 -0.20 -2.73
N TYR A 84 -19.28 -1.35 -2.56
CA TYR A 84 -18.94 -2.56 -3.32
C TYR A 84 -19.19 -2.39 -4.82
N ILE A 85 -20.26 -1.69 -5.21
CA ILE A 85 -20.53 -1.39 -6.62
C ILE A 85 -19.48 -0.45 -7.21
N ASN A 86 -18.99 0.52 -6.42
CA ASN A 86 -17.92 1.42 -6.83
C ASN A 86 -16.58 0.69 -6.97
N ASN A 87 -16.31 -0.25 -6.07
CA ASN A 87 -15.15 -1.15 -6.14
C ASN A 87 -15.19 -2.03 -7.40
N LEU A 88 -16.35 -2.62 -7.71
CA LEU A 88 -16.54 -3.41 -8.93
C LEU A 88 -16.30 -2.56 -10.19
N LYS A 89 -16.90 -1.38 -10.27
CA LYS A 89 -16.70 -0.45 -11.40
C LYS A 89 -15.23 -0.04 -11.52
N PHE A 90 -14.57 0.24 -10.41
CA PHE A 90 -13.15 0.58 -10.38
C PHE A 90 -12.30 -0.58 -10.91
N PHE A 91 -12.54 -1.80 -10.42
CA PHE A 91 -11.78 -2.98 -10.84
C PHE A 91 -12.01 -3.31 -12.32
N VAL A 92 -13.25 -3.27 -12.81
CA VAL A 92 -13.54 -3.49 -14.23
C VAL A 92 -12.84 -2.47 -15.11
N ARG A 93 -12.80 -1.20 -14.68
CA ARG A 93 -12.16 -0.14 -15.45
C ARG A 93 -10.63 -0.22 -15.46
N TRP A 94 -10.02 -0.52 -14.31
CA TRP A 94 -8.57 -0.37 -14.13
C TRP A 94 -7.80 -1.68 -14.07
N GLY A 95 -8.46 -2.76 -13.66
CA GLY A 95 -7.88 -4.10 -13.51
C GLY A 95 -8.20 -5.07 -14.63
N VAL A 96 -9.36 -4.95 -15.29
CA VAL A 96 -9.77 -5.90 -16.34
C VAL A 96 -9.32 -5.39 -17.71
N ARG A 97 -8.52 -6.18 -18.42
CA ARG A 97 -8.05 -5.86 -19.77
C ARG A 97 -8.10 -7.09 -20.67
N GLU A 98 -8.42 -6.88 -21.95
CA GLU A 98 -8.26 -7.93 -22.95
C GLU A 98 -6.77 -8.21 -23.18
N ASN A 99 -6.46 -9.47 -23.49
CA ASN A 99 -5.12 -9.91 -23.88
C ASN A 99 -4.02 -9.69 -22.82
N ASP A 100 -4.38 -9.54 -21.54
CA ASP A 100 -3.45 -9.41 -20.43
C ASP A 100 -3.04 -10.76 -19.80
N GLY A 101 -3.38 -11.86 -20.47
CA GLY A 101 -3.13 -13.22 -20.00
C GLY A 101 -4.09 -13.73 -18.93
N ALA A 102 -5.20 -13.03 -18.65
CA ALA A 102 -6.24 -13.48 -17.73
C ALA A 102 -7.62 -13.65 -18.40
N ASP A 103 -8.43 -14.57 -17.86
CA ASP A 103 -9.89 -14.56 -18.02
C ASP A 103 -10.53 -14.15 -16.69
N TYR A 104 -11.65 -13.42 -16.76
CA TYR A 104 -12.30 -12.84 -15.61
C TYR A 104 -13.72 -13.36 -15.43
N ILE A 105 -14.04 -13.87 -14.24
CA ILE A 105 -15.37 -14.33 -13.87
C ILE A 105 -15.88 -13.50 -12.70
N PHE A 106 -17.00 -12.82 -12.92
CA PHE A 106 -17.68 -12.04 -11.90
C PHE A 106 -18.88 -12.82 -11.39
N VAL A 107 -18.82 -13.30 -10.16
CA VAL A 107 -19.95 -13.99 -9.51
C VAL A 107 -20.79 -12.97 -8.76
N LEU A 108 -21.99 -12.72 -9.27
CA LEU A 108 -22.97 -11.82 -8.68
C LEU A 108 -23.85 -12.60 -7.69
N GLN A 109 -23.73 -12.27 -6.41
CA GLN A 109 -24.46 -12.92 -5.33
C GLN A 109 -25.87 -12.33 -5.16
N LEU A 110 -26.85 -13.02 -5.73
CA LEU A 110 -28.26 -12.65 -5.72
C LEU A 110 -28.88 -12.76 -4.31
N ALA A 111 -29.78 -11.83 -4.01
CA ALA A 111 -30.60 -11.89 -2.79
C ALA A 111 -31.74 -12.92 -2.91
N ASP A 112 -32.28 -13.13 -4.13
CA ASP A 112 -33.36 -14.09 -4.41
C ASP A 112 -33.13 -14.81 -5.76
N ARG A 113 -33.38 -16.14 -5.78
CA ARG A 113 -33.32 -16.98 -6.99
C ARG A 113 -34.30 -16.52 -8.08
N HIS A 114 -35.39 -15.84 -7.72
CA HIS A 114 -36.47 -15.47 -8.63
C HIS A 114 -36.30 -14.08 -9.28
N ARG A 115 -35.22 -13.34 -8.98
CA ARG A 115 -34.94 -12.03 -9.60
C ARG A 115 -33.50 -11.87 -10.13
N PRO A 116 -32.99 -12.76 -11.00
CA PRO A 116 -31.58 -12.73 -11.41
C PRO A 116 -31.13 -11.48 -12.20
N GLY A 117 -32.06 -10.62 -12.67
CA GLY A 117 -31.74 -9.52 -13.60
C GLY A 117 -32.02 -8.10 -13.12
N ASN A 118 -32.70 -7.92 -11.97
CA ASN A 118 -33.17 -6.59 -11.53
C ASN A 118 -32.46 -6.06 -10.27
N ASP A 119 -31.68 -6.88 -9.57
CA ASP A 119 -30.98 -6.45 -8.36
C ASP A 119 -29.82 -5.48 -8.66
N TYR A 120 -29.31 -5.48 -9.90
CA TYR A 120 -28.11 -4.72 -10.28
C TYR A 120 -28.28 -3.86 -11.54
N PRO A 121 -29.07 -2.77 -11.50
CA PRO A 121 -29.36 -1.96 -12.69
C PRO A 121 -28.15 -1.21 -13.28
N ASN A 122 -26.99 -1.20 -12.60
CA ASN A 122 -25.84 -0.36 -12.93
C ASN A 122 -24.51 -1.12 -13.00
N LEU A 123 -24.52 -2.35 -13.50
CA LEU A 123 -23.30 -3.13 -13.73
C LEU A 123 -22.45 -2.53 -14.86
N PRO A 124 -21.10 -2.50 -14.73
CA PRO A 124 -20.23 -2.04 -15.81
C PRO A 124 -20.24 -3.02 -16.99
N THR A 125 -20.00 -2.51 -18.21
CA THR A 125 -19.80 -3.37 -19.38
C THR A 125 -18.47 -4.13 -19.25
N LEU A 126 -18.50 -5.43 -19.53
CA LEU A 126 -17.34 -6.30 -19.47
C LEU A 126 -16.66 -6.45 -20.85
N PRO A 127 -15.32 -6.55 -20.91
CA PRO A 127 -14.59 -6.91 -22.12
C PRO A 127 -14.77 -8.40 -22.50
N GLY A 128 -14.31 -8.80 -23.69
CA GLY A 128 -14.58 -10.12 -24.27
C GLY A 128 -13.97 -11.31 -23.53
N ASN A 129 -12.94 -11.10 -22.69
CA ASN A 129 -12.36 -12.11 -21.81
C ASN A 129 -12.99 -12.14 -20.39
N ALA A 130 -14.11 -11.45 -20.20
CA ALA A 130 -14.81 -11.34 -18.93
C ALA A 130 -16.29 -11.69 -19.06
N ARG A 131 -16.90 -12.30 -18.03
CA ARG A 131 -18.34 -12.55 -17.98
C ARG A 131 -18.91 -12.55 -16.57
N TYR A 132 -20.22 -12.28 -16.48
CA TYR A 132 -21.00 -12.44 -15.26
C TYR A 132 -21.54 -13.86 -15.13
N ILE A 133 -21.59 -14.34 -13.89
CA ILE A 133 -22.29 -15.56 -13.47
C ILE A 133 -23.09 -15.20 -12.23
N TYR A 134 -24.24 -15.84 -12.04
CA TYR A 134 -25.12 -15.59 -10.92
C TYR A 134 -25.08 -16.76 -9.93
N HIS A 135 -25.05 -16.44 -8.65
CA HIS A 135 -25.11 -17.42 -7.56
C HIS A 135 -25.95 -16.83 -6.41
N LEU A 136 -26.55 -17.66 -5.57
CA LEU A 136 -27.22 -17.14 -4.37
C LEU A 136 -26.20 -16.66 -3.32
N ASN A 137 -26.58 -15.66 -2.53
CA ASN A 137 -25.80 -15.26 -1.37
C ASN A 137 -26.03 -16.19 -0.16
N GLU A 138 -25.60 -17.45 -0.24
CA GLU A 138 -25.86 -18.48 0.79
C GLU A 138 -24.61 -19.15 1.39
N CYS A 139 -23.40 -18.83 0.91
CA CYS A 139 -22.16 -19.55 1.24
C CYS A 139 -20.94 -18.68 1.56
N TYR A 140 -21.13 -17.37 1.81
CA TYR A 140 -20.05 -16.37 1.85
C TYR A 140 -19.11 -16.48 0.62
N ASP A 141 -17.95 -15.86 0.68
CA ASP A 141 -17.02 -15.82 -0.47
C ASP A 141 -16.38 -17.19 -0.73
N TRP A 142 -15.83 -17.84 0.29
CA TRP A 142 -15.12 -19.12 0.17
C TRP A 142 -15.98 -20.25 -0.38
N GLY A 143 -17.20 -20.41 0.13
CA GLY A 143 -18.11 -21.43 -0.37
C GLY A 143 -18.58 -21.12 -1.80
N THR A 144 -18.71 -19.84 -2.17
CA THR A 144 -19.03 -19.43 -3.55
C THR A 144 -17.87 -19.71 -4.51
N PHE A 145 -16.62 -19.51 -4.10
CA PHE A 145 -15.46 -19.99 -4.87
C PHE A 145 -15.53 -21.51 -5.07
N GLY A 146 -15.78 -22.26 -3.99
CA GLY A 146 -15.94 -23.71 -4.06
C GLY A 146 -17.05 -24.16 -5.00
N TRP A 147 -18.20 -23.50 -4.96
CA TRP A 147 -19.31 -23.74 -5.89
C TRP A 147 -18.87 -23.51 -7.34
N LEU A 148 -18.24 -22.38 -7.65
CA LEU A 148 -17.82 -22.04 -9.00
C LEU A 148 -16.81 -23.05 -9.57
N LEU A 149 -15.86 -23.47 -8.74
CA LEU A 149 -14.84 -24.45 -9.13
C LEU A 149 -15.43 -25.83 -9.42
N ARG A 150 -16.59 -26.16 -8.83
CA ARG A 150 -17.28 -27.46 -8.98
C ARG A 150 -18.47 -27.42 -9.94
N SER A 151 -18.93 -26.25 -10.37
CA SER A 151 -20.16 -26.11 -11.16
C SER A 151 -20.04 -26.56 -12.63
N GLY A 152 -18.81 -26.74 -13.13
CA GLY A 152 -18.54 -27.03 -14.54
C GLY A 152 -18.58 -25.79 -15.46
N GLU A 153 -18.86 -24.61 -14.91
CA GLU A 153 -18.79 -23.32 -15.62
C GLU A 153 -17.38 -22.99 -16.13
N ILE A 154 -16.35 -23.59 -15.53
CA ILE A 154 -14.95 -23.27 -15.79
C ILE A 154 -14.17 -24.57 -16.00
N ARG A 155 -13.35 -24.59 -17.06
CA ARG A 155 -12.36 -25.65 -17.29
C ARG A 155 -11.04 -25.25 -16.62
N LEU A 156 -10.83 -25.69 -15.38
CA LEU A 156 -9.70 -25.26 -14.54
C LEU A 156 -8.34 -25.56 -15.18
N GLN A 157 -8.23 -26.65 -15.94
CA GLN A 157 -6.99 -27.10 -16.60
C GLN A 157 -6.46 -26.11 -17.67
N ARG A 158 -7.24 -25.08 -18.03
CA ARG A 158 -6.80 -24.03 -18.94
C ARG A 158 -5.92 -22.98 -18.28
N TYR A 159 -5.89 -22.94 -16.96
CA TYR A 159 -5.24 -21.90 -16.19
C TYR A 159 -4.05 -22.50 -15.44
N LYS A 160 -3.01 -21.69 -15.27
CA LYS A 160 -1.85 -22.00 -14.42
C LYS A 160 -2.02 -21.38 -13.04
N TYR A 161 -2.70 -20.24 -12.99
CA TYR A 161 -2.85 -19.43 -11.79
C TYR A 161 -4.32 -19.08 -11.58
N PHE A 162 -4.68 -18.90 -10.32
CA PHE A 162 -6.02 -18.56 -9.87
C PHE A 162 -5.93 -17.40 -8.90
N ILE A 163 -6.73 -16.37 -9.13
CA ILE A 163 -6.92 -15.28 -8.17
C ILE A 163 -8.36 -15.29 -7.70
N LEU A 164 -8.54 -15.40 -6.39
CA LEU A 164 -9.81 -15.35 -5.69
C LEU A 164 -9.89 -14.00 -4.99
N MET A 165 -10.90 -13.19 -5.32
CA MET A 165 -11.09 -11.88 -4.69
C MET A 165 -12.57 -11.54 -4.50
N ASN A 166 -12.84 -10.62 -3.59
CA ASN A 166 -14.21 -10.18 -3.29
C ASN A 166 -14.37 -8.65 -3.41
N SER A 167 -15.60 -8.17 -3.32
CA SER A 167 -15.94 -6.76 -3.48
C SER A 167 -15.56 -5.84 -2.33
N SER A 168 -14.94 -6.38 -1.28
CA SER A 168 -14.51 -5.60 -0.11
C SER A 168 -13.23 -4.80 -0.30
N VAL A 169 -12.67 -4.79 -1.52
CA VAL A 169 -11.43 -4.09 -1.84
C VAL A 169 -11.53 -3.18 -3.06
N ARG A 170 -10.66 -2.17 -3.10
CA ARG A 170 -10.44 -1.31 -4.26
C ARG A 170 -9.03 -1.53 -4.81
N GLY A 171 -8.91 -1.58 -6.13
CA GLY A 171 -7.66 -1.78 -6.86
C GLY A 171 -7.92 -2.32 -8.28
N PRO A 172 -6.86 -2.69 -9.03
CA PRO A 172 -5.47 -2.69 -8.62
C PRO A 172 -4.85 -1.28 -8.63
N PHE A 173 -4.00 -1.00 -7.65
CA PHE A 173 -3.13 0.17 -7.61
C PHE A 173 -1.70 -0.24 -7.94
N ILE A 174 -1.35 -0.16 -9.22
CA ILE A 174 0.01 -0.49 -9.68
C ILE A 174 0.93 0.72 -9.43
N PRO A 175 2.05 0.57 -8.72
CA PRO A 175 2.99 1.66 -8.52
C PRO A 175 3.57 2.17 -9.85
N PRO A 176 3.83 3.48 -9.99
CA PRO A 176 4.28 4.07 -11.25
C PRO A 176 5.68 3.63 -11.71
N TYR A 177 6.48 3.04 -10.80
CA TYR A 177 7.78 2.46 -11.12
C TYR A 177 7.70 1.01 -11.64
N VAL A 178 6.52 0.38 -11.62
CA VAL A 178 6.31 -0.91 -12.30
C VAL A 178 6.26 -0.64 -13.81
N PRO A 179 7.01 -1.39 -14.64
CA PRO A 179 7.02 -1.20 -16.08
C PRO A 179 5.62 -1.23 -16.68
N ALA A 180 5.37 -0.30 -17.60
CA ALA A 180 4.12 -0.26 -18.36
C ALA A 180 3.91 -1.59 -19.10
N GLY A 181 2.67 -2.08 -19.09
CA GLY A 181 2.29 -3.32 -19.76
C GLY A 181 2.30 -4.56 -18.85
N VAL A 182 2.99 -4.54 -17.70
CA VAL A 182 2.94 -5.65 -16.74
C VAL A 182 1.51 -5.82 -16.23
N PRO A 183 0.85 -6.98 -16.44
CA PRO A 183 -0.48 -7.22 -15.89
C PRO A 183 -0.45 -7.26 -14.37
N TRP A 184 -1.43 -6.65 -13.69
CA TRP A 184 -1.45 -6.55 -12.22
C TRP A 184 -1.39 -7.92 -11.54
N HIS A 185 -2.05 -8.94 -12.12
CA HIS A 185 -2.11 -10.29 -11.56
C HIS A 185 -0.74 -10.97 -11.53
N ARG A 186 0.21 -10.51 -12.36
CA ARG A 186 1.61 -10.97 -12.32
C ARG A 186 2.33 -10.54 -11.06
N LEU A 187 1.97 -9.40 -10.48
CA LEU A 187 2.60 -8.91 -9.25
C LEU A 187 2.39 -9.88 -8.08
N LEU A 188 1.24 -10.58 -8.06
CA LEU A 188 0.94 -11.64 -7.11
C LEU A 188 1.48 -13.00 -7.58
N THR A 189 1.16 -13.41 -8.80
CA THR A 189 1.46 -14.78 -9.28
C THR A 189 2.94 -15.07 -9.46
N GLN A 190 3.80 -14.05 -9.61
CA GLN A 190 5.25 -14.24 -9.64
C GLN A 190 5.84 -14.66 -8.29
N LYS A 191 5.12 -14.43 -7.18
CA LYS A 191 5.54 -14.85 -5.84
C LYS A 191 5.20 -16.32 -5.56
N LEU A 192 4.40 -16.95 -6.43
CA LEU A 192 4.18 -18.39 -6.40
C LEU A 192 5.42 -19.09 -6.96
N THR A 193 5.95 -20.03 -6.20
CA THR A 193 7.17 -20.77 -6.51
C THR A 193 6.91 -22.28 -6.33
N PRO A 194 7.90 -23.17 -6.60
CA PRO A 194 7.76 -24.56 -6.21
C PRO A 194 7.50 -24.75 -4.69
N ASP A 195 7.95 -23.82 -3.84
CA ASP A 195 7.75 -23.87 -2.39
C ASP A 195 6.53 -23.05 -1.91
N VAL A 196 6.18 -21.95 -2.59
CA VAL A 196 5.09 -21.04 -2.19
C VAL A 196 3.83 -21.27 -3.03
N LYS A 197 2.71 -21.62 -2.37
CA LYS A 197 1.45 -22.00 -3.03
C LYS A 197 0.26 -21.09 -2.73
N LEU A 198 0.43 -20.10 -1.86
CA LEU A 198 -0.60 -19.12 -1.53
C LEU A 198 0.02 -17.74 -1.34
N VAL A 199 -0.53 -16.75 -2.03
CA VAL A 199 -0.03 -15.37 -1.97
C VAL A 199 -1.19 -14.39 -1.85
N GLY A 200 -1.05 -13.33 -1.06
CA GLY A 200 -2.01 -12.23 -1.07
C GLY A 200 -1.38 -10.89 -0.68
N PRO A 201 -2.19 -9.85 -0.48
CA PRO A 201 -1.68 -8.53 -0.08
C PRO A 201 -0.96 -8.57 1.27
N THR A 202 -1.45 -9.36 2.21
CA THR A 202 -0.99 -9.41 3.60
C THR A 202 -1.13 -10.82 4.19
N ILE A 203 -0.34 -11.09 5.23
CA ILE A 203 -0.53 -12.22 6.15
C ILE A 203 -0.95 -11.67 7.51
N ASN A 204 -1.94 -12.29 8.15
CA ASN A 204 -2.44 -11.92 9.46
C ASN A 204 -2.21 -13.07 10.47
N CYS A 205 -1.80 -12.72 11.69
CA CYS A 205 -1.52 -13.63 12.80
C CYS A 205 -2.42 -13.40 14.03
N GLU A 206 -3.46 -12.57 13.92
CA GLU A 206 -4.42 -12.31 15.01
C GLU A 206 -5.17 -13.58 15.46
N GLY A 207 -5.39 -14.50 14.53
CA GLY A 207 -6.15 -15.71 14.76
C GLY A 207 -7.66 -15.47 14.85
N SER A 208 -8.41 -16.51 15.17
CA SER A 208 -9.86 -16.43 15.37
C SER A 208 -10.28 -17.36 16.50
N PRO A 209 -11.23 -16.96 17.36
CA PRO A 209 -11.85 -17.87 18.32
C PRO A 209 -12.79 -18.85 17.60
N PHE A 210 -12.87 -20.07 18.10
CA PHE A 210 -13.79 -21.09 17.60
C PHE A 210 -15.23 -20.63 17.80
N GLN A 211 -16.02 -20.61 16.71
CA GLN A 211 -17.42 -20.17 16.70
C GLN A 211 -17.64 -18.75 17.29
N GLY A 212 -16.62 -17.90 17.27
CA GLY A 212 -16.71 -16.55 17.84
C GLY A 212 -16.62 -16.48 19.37
N ASN A 213 -16.43 -17.60 20.06
CA ASN A 213 -16.32 -17.61 21.52
C ASN A 213 -14.87 -17.31 21.95
N VAL A 214 -14.63 -16.08 22.42
CA VAL A 214 -13.30 -15.61 22.85
C VAL A 214 -12.69 -16.43 24.00
N GLN A 215 -13.50 -17.17 24.76
CA GLN A 215 -13.04 -18.06 25.83
C GLN A 215 -12.75 -19.49 25.36
N ALA A 216 -13.09 -19.83 24.11
CA ALA A 216 -12.85 -21.14 23.52
C ALA A 216 -11.43 -21.23 22.93
N GLU A 217 -11.18 -22.31 22.19
CA GLU A 217 -9.95 -22.49 21.43
C GLU A 217 -9.76 -21.37 20.39
N TRP A 218 -8.50 -20.98 20.18
CA TRP A 218 -8.11 -20.03 19.16
C TRP A 218 -7.26 -20.70 18.10
N ARG A 219 -7.65 -20.50 16.84
CA ARG A 219 -6.81 -20.86 15.70
C ARG A 219 -5.83 -19.72 15.46
N LYS A 220 -4.54 -20.01 15.56
CA LYS A 220 -3.46 -19.00 15.57
C LYS A 220 -2.48 -19.11 14.39
N ASN A 221 -2.77 -19.97 13.42
CA ASN A 221 -1.89 -20.06 12.26
C ASN A 221 -1.89 -18.73 11.47
N PRO A 222 -0.74 -18.36 10.88
CA PRO A 222 -0.68 -17.25 9.95
C PRO A 222 -1.58 -17.57 8.76
N HIS A 223 -2.26 -16.54 8.24
CA HIS A 223 -3.09 -16.70 7.06
C HIS A 223 -2.98 -15.54 6.10
N VAL A 224 -2.95 -15.86 4.81
CA VAL A 224 -3.18 -14.91 3.73
C VAL A 224 -4.62 -14.43 3.83
N GLN A 225 -4.82 -13.11 3.91
CA GLN A 225 -6.17 -12.56 4.12
C GLN A 225 -7.07 -12.78 2.89
N SER A 226 -8.33 -13.17 3.14
CA SER A 226 -9.26 -13.75 2.14
C SER A 226 -9.73 -12.82 1.02
N PHE A 227 -9.37 -11.54 1.06
CA PHE A 227 -9.96 -10.54 0.17
C PHE A 227 -9.36 -10.52 -1.23
N VAL A 228 -8.09 -10.91 -1.35
CA VAL A 228 -7.39 -11.18 -2.61
C VAL A 228 -6.36 -12.26 -2.32
N LEU A 229 -6.43 -13.36 -3.06
CA LEU A 229 -5.56 -14.51 -2.88
C LEU A 229 -5.21 -15.08 -4.25
N ALA A 230 -3.93 -15.36 -4.46
CA ALA A 230 -3.38 -15.98 -5.65
C ALA A 230 -2.82 -17.36 -5.30
N THR A 231 -3.08 -18.33 -6.16
CA THR A 231 -2.55 -19.71 -6.05
C THR A 231 -2.24 -20.27 -7.44
N ASP A 232 -1.41 -21.31 -7.50
CA ASP A 232 -1.16 -22.07 -8.72
C ASP A 232 -2.05 -23.32 -8.75
N GLN A 233 -1.84 -24.20 -9.74
CA GLN A 233 -2.66 -25.40 -9.88
C GLN A 233 -2.53 -26.36 -8.68
N GLU A 234 -1.31 -26.52 -8.16
CA GLU A 234 -1.03 -27.41 -7.04
C GLU A 234 -1.61 -26.85 -5.74
N GLY A 235 -1.45 -25.55 -5.50
CA GLY A 235 -2.10 -24.88 -4.38
C GLY A 235 -3.62 -24.95 -4.45
N LEU A 236 -4.22 -24.73 -5.64
CA LEU A 236 -5.66 -24.89 -5.81
C LEU A 236 -6.13 -26.32 -5.51
N ASP A 237 -5.40 -27.32 -5.97
CA ASP A 237 -5.73 -28.73 -5.72
C ASP A 237 -5.72 -29.06 -4.22
N ILE A 238 -4.78 -28.49 -3.44
CA ILE A 238 -4.77 -28.59 -1.97
C ILE A 238 -6.05 -28.00 -1.38
N LEU A 239 -6.45 -26.80 -1.81
CA LEU A 239 -7.66 -26.14 -1.30
C LEU A 239 -8.95 -26.91 -1.67
N ILE A 240 -8.98 -27.56 -2.84
CA ILE A 240 -10.11 -28.39 -3.30
C ILE A 240 -10.20 -29.71 -2.54
N GLN A 241 -9.06 -30.33 -2.23
CA GLN A 241 -9.01 -31.61 -1.52
C GLN A 241 -9.35 -31.48 -0.04
N ASP A 242 -9.12 -30.32 0.56
CA ASP A 242 -9.60 -30.02 1.91
C ASP A 242 -11.13 -29.89 1.92
N THR A 243 -11.80 -30.75 2.69
CA THR A 243 -13.26 -30.82 2.75
C THR A 243 -13.92 -29.59 3.37
N ASN A 244 -13.15 -28.75 4.06
CA ASN A 244 -13.66 -27.62 4.83
C ASN A 244 -13.40 -26.27 4.15
N VAL A 245 -12.23 -26.11 3.50
CA VAL A 245 -11.79 -24.82 2.97
C VAL A 245 -12.76 -24.22 1.96
N LEU A 246 -13.21 -25.00 0.98
CA LEU A 246 -14.12 -24.54 -0.07
C LEU A 246 -15.58 -24.97 0.17
N SER A 247 -15.95 -25.25 1.41
CA SER A 247 -17.31 -25.65 1.78
C SER A 247 -18.26 -24.46 1.93
N CYS A 248 -19.55 -24.72 1.73
CA CYS A 248 -20.61 -23.74 1.94
C CYS A 248 -20.93 -23.65 3.43
N TRP A 249 -20.39 -22.63 4.10
CA TRP A 249 -20.64 -22.36 5.51
C TRP A 249 -21.78 -21.38 5.67
N SER A 250 -22.72 -21.66 6.58
CA SER A 250 -23.82 -20.77 6.94
C SER A 250 -23.45 -19.79 8.05
N ASP A 251 -22.46 -20.14 8.89
CA ASP A 251 -21.97 -19.30 9.97
C ASP A 251 -20.68 -18.57 9.56
N ARG A 252 -20.58 -17.30 9.96
CA ARG A 252 -19.43 -16.45 9.62
C ARG A 252 -18.16 -16.90 10.33
N TRP A 253 -18.24 -17.34 11.58
CA TRP A 253 -17.08 -17.79 12.33
C TRP A 253 -16.56 -19.12 11.81
N ASP A 254 -17.44 -20.02 11.39
CA ASP A 254 -17.05 -21.24 10.69
C ASP A 254 -16.36 -20.92 9.36
N ALA A 255 -16.90 -19.98 8.57
CA ALA A 255 -16.23 -19.53 7.34
C ALA A 255 -14.84 -18.94 7.61
N ILE A 256 -14.68 -18.15 8.69
CA ILE A 256 -13.37 -17.60 9.07
C ILE A 256 -12.42 -18.73 9.50
N TRP A 257 -12.88 -19.62 10.39
CA TRP A 257 -12.05 -20.66 10.99
C TRP A 257 -11.63 -21.74 9.99
N TYR A 258 -12.60 -22.29 9.26
CA TYR A 258 -12.41 -23.43 8.36
C TYR A 258 -11.97 -23.03 6.96
N ALA A 259 -12.36 -21.84 6.49
CA ALA A 259 -12.03 -21.40 5.15
C ALA A 259 -10.90 -20.35 5.12
N GLU A 260 -11.09 -19.18 5.74
CA GLU A 260 -10.07 -18.11 5.68
C GLU A 260 -8.75 -18.55 6.32
N LEU A 261 -8.75 -18.87 7.62
CA LEU A 261 -7.55 -19.37 8.31
C LEU A 261 -7.21 -20.80 7.88
N GLY A 262 -8.21 -21.60 7.56
CA GLY A 262 -8.06 -22.98 7.12
C GLY A 262 -7.34 -23.13 5.78
N SER A 263 -7.50 -22.20 4.85
CA SER A 263 -6.85 -22.24 3.53
C SER A 263 -5.33 -22.19 3.63
N SER A 264 -4.81 -21.26 4.43
CA SER A 264 -3.37 -21.11 4.65
C SER A 264 -2.82 -22.29 5.45
N TRP A 265 -3.59 -22.80 6.41
CA TRP A 265 -3.23 -24.02 7.11
C TRP A 265 -3.17 -25.24 6.20
N ALA A 266 -4.12 -25.43 5.30
CA ALA A 266 -4.12 -26.56 4.37
C ALA A 266 -2.84 -26.56 3.52
N VAL A 267 -2.41 -25.38 3.05
CA VAL A 267 -1.15 -25.19 2.32
C VAL A 267 0.07 -25.49 3.20
N LEU A 268 0.14 -24.93 4.41
CA LEU A 268 1.25 -25.15 5.35
C LEU A 268 1.36 -26.63 5.77
N ASN A 269 0.23 -27.26 6.07
CA ASN A 269 0.14 -28.66 6.47
C ASN A 269 0.49 -29.62 5.32
N ALA A 270 0.34 -29.19 4.07
CA ALA A 270 0.83 -29.93 2.90
C ALA A 270 2.35 -29.79 2.68
N GLY A 271 3.06 -29.05 3.54
CA GLY A 271 4.51 -28.85 3.49
C GLY A 271 4.96 -27.65 2.64
N PHE A 272 4.03 -26.92 2.04
CA PHE A 272 4.31 -25.72 1.27
C PHE A 272 4.30 -24.46 2.15
N ASN A 273 4.81 -23.36 1.62
CA ASN A 273 4.85 -22.06 2.27
C ASN A 273 3.79 -21.11 1.68
N ILE A 274 3.57 -20.00 2.38
CA ILE A 274 2.71 -18.88 1.96
C ILE A 274 3.54 -17.60 1.86
N ASP A 275 3.06 -16.58 1.15
CA ASP A 275 3.77 -15.30 1.00
C ASP A 275 2.78 -14.13 0.85
N CYS A 276 3.27 -12.89 0.95
CA CYS A 276 2.44 -11.70 0.79
C CYS A 276 3.22 -10.51 0.24
N MET A 277 2.54 -9.38 -0.03
CA MET A 277 3.18 -8.21 -0.67
C MET A 277 3.99 -7.33 0.31
N ILE A 278 3.74 -7.42 1.62
CA ILE A 278 4.33 -6.47 2.59
C ILE A 278 5.79 -6.76 2.92
N SER A 279 6.60 -5.70 2.96
CA SER A 279 8.08 -5.78 3.02
C SER A 279 8.64 -6.53 4.23
N ARG A 280 8.03 -6.41 5.42
CA ARG A 280 8.54 -7.06 6.65
C ARG A 280 8.50 -8.59 6.57
N TYR A 281 7.64 -9.13 5.72
CA TYR A 281 7.34 -10.56 5.66
C TYR A 281 8.01 -11.29 4.50
N GLN A 282 8.82 -10.58 3.70
CA GLN A 282 9.47 -11.17 2.55
C GLN A 282 10.51 -12.21 2.97
N GLY A 283 10.42 -13.42 2.40
CA GLY A 283 11.38 -14.50 2.63
C GLY A 283 11.26 -15.23 3.97
N LEU A 284 10.17 -15.02 4.72
CA LEU A 284 9.89 -15.78 5.93
C LEU A 284 9.37 -17.19 5.60
N ASP A 285 9.77 -18.16 6.42
CA ASP A 285 9.18 -19.50 6.40
C ASP A 285 8.02 -19.56 7.40
N TRP A 286 6.79 -19.62 6.88
CA TRP A 286 5.59 -19.63 7.72
C TRP A 286 5.25 -21.02 8.27
N ARG A 287 6.02 -22.05 7.88
CA ARG A 287 5.97 -23.37 8.51
C ARG A 287 6.68 -23.37 9.86
N ASP A 288 7.56 -22.39 10.11
CA ASP A 288 8.16 -22.17 11.42
C ASP A 288 7.17 -21.47 12.35
N GLU A 289 6.68 -22.21 13.35
CA GLU A 289 5.73 -21.72 14.35
C GLU A 289 6.25 -20.52 15.16
N HIS A 290 7.57 -20.30 15.21
CA HIS A 290 8.13 -19.10 15.83
C HIS A 290 7.62 -17.80 15.19
N ASN A 291 7.23 -17.85 13.91
CA ASN A 291 6.72 -16.71 13.16
C ASN A 291 5.22 -16.47 13.40
N TRP A 292 4.49 -17.37 14.05
CA TRP A 292 3.02 -17.30 14.14
C TRP A 292 2.51 -16.23 15.11
N GLY A 293 3.38 -15.67 15.95
CA GLY A 293 3.10 -14.46 16.73
C GLY A 293 3.33 -13.15 15.95
N CYS A 294 3.33 -13.20 14.60
CA CYS A 294 3.69 -12.04 13.78
C CYS A 294 2.84 -10.80 14.11
N ASN A 295 3.46 -9.63 14.01
CA ASN A 295 2.82 -8.35 14.35
C ASN A 295 2.13 -8.35 15.74
N ALA A 296 2.70 -9.10 16.69
CA ALA A 296 2.15 -9.30 18.04
C ALA A 296 0.69 -9.81 18.06
N GLY A 297 0.28 -10.56 17.03
CA GLY A 297 -1.09 -11.05 16.91
C GLY A 297 -2.11 -9.94 16.59
N VAL A 298 -1.67 -8.87 15.93
CA VAL A 298 -2.56 -7.78 15.50
C VAL A 298 -2.72 -7.80 13.98
N ASN A 299 -3.93 -7.54 13.50
CA ASN A 299 -4.19 -7.44 12.06
C ASN A 299 -3.43 -6.24 11.45
N PRO A 300 -2.57 -6.46 10.43
CA PRO A 300 -1.71 -5.41 9.89
C PRO A 300 -2.46 -4.37 9.04
N THR A 301 -3.73 -4.60 8.69
CA THR A 301 -4.47 -3.72 7.75
C THR A 301 -5.16 -2.53 8.41
N ALA A 302 -5.29 -2.54 9.74
CA ALA A 302 -5.83 -1.40 10.48
C ALA A 302 -4.79 -0.27 10.61
N ASP A 303 -5.28 0.96 10.76
CA ASP A 303 -4.40 2.14 10.83
C ASP A 303 -3.39 2.03 11.98
N TYR A 304 -2.12 2.27 11.68
CA TYR A 304 -1.00 2.20 12.62
C TYR A 304 -0.74 0.81 13.27
N ASN A 305 -1.52 -0.21 12.94
CA ASN A 305 -1.40 -1.54 13.53
C ASN A 305 -0.20 -2.35 12.99
N PHE A 306 0.55 -1.83 12.03
CA PHE A 306 1.74 -2.47 11.49
C PHE A 306 2.97 -1.63 11.84
N ASP A 307 3.60 -1.90 12.98
CA ASP A 307 4.74 -1.12 13.53
C ASP A 307 4.53 0.41 13.54
N GLY A 308 3.29 0.87 13.75
CA GLY A 308 2.97 2.31 13.76
C GLY A 308 2.85 2.93 12.36
N ILE A 309 2.88 2.14 11.28
CA ILE A 309 2.57 2.61 9.92
C ILE A 309 1.19 2.13 9.46
N THR A 310 0.65 2.80 8.44
CA THR A 310 -0.56 2.36 7.73
C THR A 310 -0.18 1.85 6.36
N LEU A 311 -0.63 0.64 6.02
CA LEU A 311 -0.41 0.03 4.70
C LEU A 311 -1.30 0.70 3.65
N GLY A 312 -0.69 1.18 2.57
CA GLY A 312 -1.35 1.91 1.50
C GLY A 312 -1.54 1.10 0.21
N PRO A 313 -2.13 1.73 -0.82
CA PRO A 313 -2.41 1.08 -2.09
C PRO A 313 -1.20 0.50 -2.82
N TYR A 314 -0.05 1.17 -2.77
CA TYR A 314 1.17 0.70 -3.43
C TYR A 314 1.91 -0.38 -2.65
N ASP A 315 1.60 -0.55 -1.36
CA ASP A 315 2.11 -1.68 -0.56
C ASP A 315 1.30 -2.96 -0.84
N LEU A 316 -0.01 -2.82 -1.11
CA LEU A 316 -0.96 -3.93 -1.08
C LEU A 316 -1.54 -4.34 -2.43
N LEU A 317 -1.44 -3.49 -3.47
CA LEU A 317 -2.13 -3.60 -4.77
C LEU A 317 -3.66 -3.45 -4.67
N PHE A 318 -4.29 -4.07 -3.66
CA PHE A 318 -5.70 -3.96 -3.32
C PHE A 318 -5.85 -3.64 -1.84
N VAL A 319 -6.66 -2.64 -1.52
CA VAL A 319 -6.89 -2.21 -0.14
C VAL A 319 -8.33 -2.44 0.26
N LYS A 320 -8.56 -2.79 1.53
CA LYS A 320 -9.91 -2.87 2.09
C LYS A 320 -10.61 -1.53 1.93
N PHE A 321 -11.79 -1.56 1.33
CA PHE A 321 -12.51 -0.37 0.94
C PHE A 321 -14.00 -0.59 1.15
N LYS A 322 -14.52 -0.01 2.24
CA LYS A 322 -15.90 -0.16 2.71
C LYS A 322 -16.42 1.19 3.18
N ASP A 323 -17.73 1.37 3.11
CA ASP A 323 -18.40 2.59 3.60
C ASP A 323 -18.03 2.90 5.06
N THR A 324 -18.09 1.89 5.93
CA THR A 324 -17.71 2.01 7.35
C THR A 324 -16.28 2.49 7.58
N LEU A 325 -15.32 2.07 6.75
CA LEU A 325 -13.91 2.50 6.88
C LEU A 325 -13.71 3.94 6.41
N LEU A 326 -14.50 4.41 5.44
CA LEU A 326 -14.53 5.81 5.04
C LEU A 326 -15.10 6.69 6.15
N HIS A 327 -16.21 6.25 6.77
CA HIS A 327 -16.83 6.96 7.88
C HIS A 327 -15.95 7.00 9.14
N SER A 328 -15.14 5.97 9.38
CA SER A 328 -14.16 5.96 10.46
C SER A 328 -12.89 6.76 10.15
N MET A 329 -12.81 7.42 8.98
CA MET A 329 -11.63 8.15 8.50
C MET A 329 -10.35 7.29 8.48
N SER A 330 -10.46 6.01 8.15
CA SER A 330 -9.29 5.13 8.05
C SER A 330 -8.37 5.61 6.91
N LYS A 331 -7.08 5.66 7.21
CA LYS A 331 -6.07 6.24 6.32
C LYS A 331 -5.86 5.43 5.06
N SER A 332 -5.91 4.10 5.13
CA SER A 332 -5.69 3.26 3.94
C SER A 332 -6.75 3.50 2.84
N PRO A 333 -8.08 3.47 3.13
CA PRO A 333 -9.11 3.88 2.18
C PRO A 333 -9.02 5.35 1.72
N GLU A 334 -8.68 6.30 2.61
CA GLU A 334 -8.52 7.72 2.23
C GLU A 334 -7.41 7.90 1.17
N ILE A 335 -6.29 7.20 1.32
CA ILE A 335 -5.19 7.20 0.34
C ILE A 335 -5.66 6.55 -0.97
N ALA A 336 -6.40 5.44 -0.90
CA ALA A 336 -6.96 4.78 -2.07
C ALA A 336 -7.93 5.67 -2.87
N LEU A 337 -8.79 6.43 -2.17
CA LEU A 337 -9.67 7.43 -2.79
C LEU A 337 -8.86 8.44 -3.59
N ARG A 338 -7.78 8.95 -2.98
CA ARG A 338 -6.94 9.95 -3.62
C ARG A 338 -6.22 9.40 -4.85
N TYR A 339 -5.64 8.21 -4.74
CA TYR A 339 -4.97 7.57 -5.88
C TYR A 339 -5.96 7.24 -6.99
N GLY A 340 -7.17 6.79 -6.64
CA GLY A 340 -8.24 6.55 -7.61
C GLY A 340 -8.65 7.81 -8.35
N SER A 341 -8.80 8.95 -7.66
CA SER A 341 -9.14 10.21 -8.31
C SER A 341 -8.03 10.72 -9.25
N TRP A 342 -6.76 10.48 -8.90
CA TRP A 342 -5.64 10.77 -9.80
C TRP A 342 -5.59 9.84 -11.01
N MET A 343 -5.90 8.55 -10.85
CA MET A 343 -6.01 7.64 -11.99
C MET A 343 -7.09 8.10 -12.97
N GLU A 344 -8.26 8.50 -12.45
CA GLU A 344 -9.35 9.08 -13.23
C GLU A 344 -8.92 10.36 -13.96
N SER A 345 -8.32 11.33 -13.26
CA SER A 345 -7.88 12.59 -13.87
C SER A 345 -6.80 12.38 -14.93
N GLN A 346 -5.91 11.41 -14.72
CA GLN A 346 -4.87 11.06 -15.68
C GLN A 346 -5.43 10.46 -16.97
N ALA A 347 -6.50 9.67 -16.90
CA ALA A 347 -7.15 9.10 -18.09
C ALA A 347 -7.99 10.11 -18.87
N PHE A 348 -8.59 11.10 -18.18
CA PHE A 348 -9.36 12.17 -18.84
C PHE A 348 -8.53 13.41 -19.20
N SER A 349 -7.20 13.31 -19.16
CA SER A 349 -6.27 14.43 -19.43
C SER A 349 -6.52 15.70 -18.60
N SER A 350 -7.16 15.57 -17.43
CA SER A 350 -7.48 16.65 -16.49
C SER A 350 -6.47 16.72 -15.35
N ARG A 351 -5.18 16.62 -15.68
CA ARG A 351 -4.08 16.56 -14.69
C ARG A 351 -3.81 17.93 -14.07
N ASP A 352 -4.53 18.26 -13.01
CA ASP A 352 -4.17 19.38 -12.15
C ASP A 352 -3.03 18.99 -11.21
N VAL A 353 -1.83 19.51 -11.48
CA VAL A 353 -0.63 19.34 -10.65
C VAL A 353 -0.33 20.59 -9.79
N THR A 354 -1.24 21.57 -9.81
CA THR A 354 -1.09 22.86 -9.11
C THR A 354 -1.98 22.96 -7.88
N ALA A 355 -3.14 22.31 -7.88
CA ALA A 355 -3.97 22.19 -6.70
C ALA A 355 -3.31 21.31 -5.63
N ASN A 356 -3.52 21.69 -4.38
CA ASN A 356 -3.01 20.96 -3.23
C ASN A 356 -4.06 20.98 -2.11
N ASP A 357 -4.59 19.81 -1.76
CA ASP A 357 -5.67 19.68 -0.78
C ASP A 357 -5.23 20.12 0.62
N TYR A 358 -3.95 19.98 0.96
CA TYR A 358 -3.41 20.51 2.22
C TYR A 358 -3.48 22.04 2.25
N VAL A 359 -3.22 22.73 1.13
CA VAL A 359 -3.35 24.20 1.07
C VAL A 359 -4.81 24.62 1.19
N SER A 360 -5.71 23.98 0.46
CA SER A 360 -7.14 24.31 0.45
C SER A 360 -7.85 23.96 1.75
N ASN A 361 -7.40 22.91 2.45
CA ASN A 361 -8.03 22.38 3.66
C ASN A 361 -7.03 22.28 4.83
N LYS A 362 -6.15 23.29 4.99
CA LYS A 362 -5.04 23.26 5.97
C LYS A 362 -5.47 22.82 7.37
N THR A 363 -6.56 23.38 7.88
CA THR A 363 -7.11 23.04 9.20
C THR A 363 -7.40 21.55 9.36
N LYS A 364 -7.93 20.88 8.34
CA LYS A 364 -8.20 19.43 8.39
C LYS A 364 -6.95 18.62 8.73
N TYR A 365 -5.79 19.04 8.21
CA TYR A 365 -4.52 18.33 8.37
C TYR A 365 -3.71 18.81 9.56
N THR A 366 -3.81 20.08 9.95
CA THR A 366 -3.04 20.62 11.08
C THR A 366 -3.70 20.35 12.43
N GLN A 367 -5.02 20.23 12.51
CA GLN A 367 -5.73 20.08 13.79
C GLN A 367 -5.28 18.87 14.63
N PRO A 368 -5.08 17.65 14.08
CA PRO A 368 -4.57 16.53 14.87
C PRO A 368 -3.19 16.81 15.50
N HIS A 369 -2.30 17.49 14.77
CA HIS A 369 -0.97 17.87 15.26
C HIS A 369 -1.05 19.00 16.31
N ILE A 370 -1.94 19.98 16.12
CA ILE A 370 -2.23 21.03 17.11
C ILE A 370 -2.69 20.38 18.41
N SER A 371 -3.71 19.52 18.36
CA SER A 371 -4.22 18.80 19.52
C SER A 371 -3.14 17.96 20.20
N SER A 372 -2.31 17.25 19.43
CA SER A 372 -1.19 16.47 19.97
C SER A 372 -0.18 17.34 20.73
N MET A 373 0.18 18.51 20.18
CA MET A 373 1.11 19.43 20.85
C MET A 373 0.49 20.09 22.08
N LEU A 374 -0.81 20.44 22.05
CA LEU A 374 -1.52 20.94 23.22
C LEU A 374 -1.53 19.93 24.37
N VAL A 375 -1.75 18.65 24.06
CA VAL A 375 -1.69 17.55 25.04
C VAL A 375 -0.27 17.36 25.58
N ARG A 376 0.75 17.43 24.70
CA ARG A 376 2.16 17.34 25.11
C ARG A 376 2.55 18.43 26.11
N GLY A 377 2.05 19.65 25.90
CA GLY A 377 2.42 20.83 26.69
C GLY A 377 3.84 21.31 26.40
N ASN A 378 4.24 22.39 27.09
CA ASN A 378 5.47 23.14 26.80
C ASN A 378 6.58 22.99 27.84
N SER A 379 6.41 22.10 28.83
CA SER A 379 7.33 21.95 29.97
C SER A 379 8.78 21.64 29.54
N CYS A 380 8.95 20.92 28.43
CA CYS A 380 10.26 20.60 27.85
C CYS A 380 10.56 21.34 26.55
N PHE A 381 9.76 22.35 26.16
CA PHE A 381 9.99 23.08 24.92
C PHE A 381 11.16 24.06 25.09
N ASP A 382 12.17 23.97 24.24
CA ASP A 382 13.34 24.85 24.30
C ASP A 382 13.04 26.22 23.65
N PHE A 383 12.48 27.12 24.46
CA PHE A 383 12.10 28.48 24.02
C PHE A 383 13.28 29.30 23.49
N ASP A 384 14.45 29.14 24.10
CA ASP A 384 15.64 29.91 23.72
C ASP A 384 16.20 29.42 22.39
N HIS A 385 16.21 28.10 22.17
CA HIS A 385 16.52 27.53 20.86
C HIS A 385 15.51 28.00 19.81
N TYR A 386 14.21 27.93 20.11
CA TYR A 386 13.18 28.29 19.14
C TYR A 386 13.26 29.75 18.74
N ARG A 387 13.39 30.69 19.69
CA ARG A 387 13.59 32.12 19.37
C ARG A 387 14.94 32.39 18.72
N GLY A 388 16.01 31.77 19.21
CA GLY A 388 17.37 31.98 18.71
C GLY A 388 17.55 31.51 17.26
N ARG A 389 16.75 30.55 16.79
CA ARG A 389 16.77 30.06 15.40
C ARG A 389 15.74 30.74 14.49
N ASN A 390 14.86 31.56 15.04
CA ASN A 390 13.77 32.22 14.33
C ASN A 390 13.74 33.71 14.70
N ALA A 391 14.50 34.53 13.94
CA ALA A 391 14.78 35.93 14.30
C ALA A 391 13.53 36.81 14.43
N ASP A 392 12.46 36.51 13.68
CA ASP A 392 11.17 37.18 13.75
C ASP A 392 10.43 36.93 15.08
N LEU A 393 10.82 35.91 15.83
CA LEU A 393 10.22 35.55 17.12
C LEU A 393 11.03 36.06 18.32
N ALA A 394 12.14 36.77 18.11
CA ALA A 394 13.08 37.15 19.17
C ALA A 394 12.43 37.94 20.32
N GLY A 395 11.38 38.72 20.03
CA GLY A 395 10.62 39.50 21.03
C GLY A 395 9.48 38.75 21.73
N MET A 396 9.20 37.49 21.37
CA MET A 396 8.07 36.75 21.93
C MET A 396 8.36 36.24 23.36
N THR A 397 7.37 36.36 24.24
CA THR A 397 7.37 35.68 25.54
C THR A 397 7.24 34.16 25.37
N ASN A 398 7.53 33.37 26.41
CA ASN A 398 7.38 31.92 26.32
C ASN A 398 5.94 31.48 25.95
N PRO A 399 4.86 32.03 26.53
CA PRO A 399 3.50 31.71 26.10
C PRO A 399 3.24 32.01 24.62
N GLN A 400 3.67 33.18 24.13
CA GLN A 400 3.51 33.58 22.72
C GLN A 400 4.30 32.67 21.77
N ALA A 401 5.55 32.34 22.13
CA ALA A 401 6.39 31.45 21.35
C ALA A 401 5.81 30.02 21.29
N TRP A 402 5.22 29.55 22.40
CA TRP A 402 4.52 28.26 22.45
C TRP A 402 3.27 28.27 21.59
N GLU A 403 2.40 29.27 21.75
CA GLU A 403 1.19 29.43 20.94
C GLU A 403 1.52 29.49 19.46
N HIS A 404 2.51 30.31 19.09
CA HIS A 404 3.01 30.39 17.72
C HIS A 404 3.52 29.03 17.21
N PHE A 405 4.33 28.31 17.99
CA PHE A 405 4.80 26.98 17.61
C PHE A 405 3.65 26.00 17.37
N VAL A 406 2.71 25.92 18.31
CA VAL A 406 1.56 25.01 18.25
C VAL A 406 0.69 25.31 17.04
N LEU A 407 0.36 26.58 16.78
CA LEU A 407 -0.61 26.94 15.75
C LEU A 407 0.00 27.08 14.35
N ALA A 408 1.28 27.43 14.24
CA ALA A 408 1.92 27.75 12.97
C ALA A 408 3.30 27.12 12.81
N GLY A 409 4.21 27.37 13.76
CA GLY A 409 5.63 27.12 13.57
C GLY A 409 6.02 25.67 13.29
N GLN A 410 5.31 24.70 13.89
CA GLN A 410 5.54 23.28 13.60
C GLN A 410 5.23 22.88 12.14
N PHE A 411 4.52 23.72 11.38
CA PHE A 411 4.16 23.50 9.98
C PHE A 411 4.95 24.36 9.00
N GLU A 412 5.87 25.20 9.48
CA GLU A 412 6.65 26.17 8.68
C GLU A 412 8.11 25.75 8.48
N SER A 413 8.43 24.48 8.73
CA SER A 413 9.81 23.96 8.70
C SER A 413 10.78 24.74 9.61
N ARG A 414 10.27 25.38 10.67
CA ARG A 414 11.08 26.13 11.63
C ARG A 414 11.87 25.17 12.53
N PRO A 415 13.15 25.45 12.84
CA PRO A 415 13.89 24.64 13.80
C PRO A 415 13.30 24.78 15.21
N PHE A 416 12.99 23.66 15.86
CA PHE A 416 12.57 23.56 17.25
C PHE A 416 13.12 22.28 17.88
N ARG A 417 13.13 22.20 19.21
CA ARG A 417 13.45 20.96 19.91
C ARG A 417 12.77 20.90 21.27
N PHE A 418 12.65 19.68 21.78
CA PHE A 418 12.31 19.41 23.16
C PHE A 418 13.55 18.90 23.90
N THR A 419 13.73 19.30 25.15
CA THR A 419 14.87 18.90 26.00
C THR A 419 14.66 17.58 26.73
N CYS A 420 13.48 16.98 26.61
CA CYS A 420 13.14 15.69 27.20
C CYS A 420 12.38 14.81 26.19
N GLU A 421 12.43 13.49 26.40
CA GLU A 421 11.59 12.54 25.69
C GLU A 421 10.12 12.75 26.05
N GLN A 422 9.20 12.44 25.13
CA GLN A 422 7.79 12.44 25.49
C GLN A 422 7.51 11.30 26.48
N PRO A 423 6.94 11.57 27.66
CA PRO A 423 6.37 10.50 28.45
C PRO A 423 5.24 9.85 27.62
N PRO A 424 5.08 8.51 27.68
CA PRO A 424 3.93 7.86 27.07
C PRO A 424 2.65 8.49 27.62
N ILE A 425 1.67 8.75 26.75
CA ILE A 425 0.36 9.25 27.18
C ILE A 425 -0.35 8.10 27.87
N THR A 426 -0.17 7.99 29.19
CA THR A 426 -0.71 6.87 29.99
C THR A 426 -2.11 7.15 30.53
N ASN A 427 -2.56 8.40 30.57
CA ASN A 427 -3.90 8.79 31.02
C ASN A 427 -4.43 10.00 30.22
N LEU A 428 -5.56 9.81 29.53
CA LEU A 428 -6.29 10.87 28.82
C LEU A 428 -7.05 11.82 29.76
N GLU A 429 -7.17 11.48 31.05
CA GLU A 429 -7.98 12.22 32.03
C GLU A 429 -7.49 13.65 32.31
N THR A 430 -6.25 13.99 31.93
CA THR A 430 -5.67 15.31 32.20
C THR A 430 -5.74 16.28 31.02
N VAL A 431 -6.34 15.88 29.88
CA VAL A 431 -6.52 16.80 28.76
C VAL A 431 -7.72 17.71 29.04
N LYS A 432 -7.51 18.78 29.83
CA LYS A 432 -8.36 19.95 29.73
C LYS A 432 -8.13 20.56 28.36
N LEU A 433 -8.97 20.20 27.38
CA LEU A 433 -9.14 20.98 26.16
C LEU A 433 -9.71 22.34 26.59
N GLY A 434 -8.83 23.26 26.96
CA GLY A 434 -9.16 24.68 27.03
C GLY A 434 -9.31 25.19 25.61
N LEU A 435 -10.51 25.04 25.05
CA LEU A 435 -10.98 25.84 23.93
C LEU A 435 -11.65 27.11 24.48
#